data_AF-A0A955H3K9-F1
#
_entry.id   AF-A0A955H3K9-F1
#
_cell.length_a   1.000
_cell.length_b   1.000
_cell.length_c   1.000
_cell.angle_alpha   90.00
_cell.angle_beta   90.00
_cell.angle_gamma   90.00
#
_symmetry.space_group_name_H-M   'P 1'
#
loop_
_entity.id
_entity.type
_entity.pdbx_description
1 polymer ?
#
loop_
_entity_poly.entity_id
_entity_poly.type
_entity_poly.pdbx_seq_one_letter_code
_entity_poly.pdbx_strand_id
1 'polypeptide(L)'
;MHKVSIKMIGWFGTILLIGTYALNSFGFLHSQSILYPVLNLLAAIALGARVYADKNYSNLILEIFWGGIAVFAIIKFVLSST
;
A
#
# COMPACT_ATOMS: atom_id res chain seq x y z
N MET A 1 -20.82 -9.00 -11.98
CA MET A 1 -19.55 -8.45 -12.53
C MET A 1 -18.73 -7.65 -11.50
N HIS A 2 -19.32 -6.96 -10.51
CA HIS A 2 -18.57 -6.20 -9.49
C HIS A 2 -17.58 -7.01 -8.61
N LYS A 3 -17.94 -8.24 -8.21
CA LYS A 3 -17.11 -9.03 -7.27
C LYS A 3 -15.79 -9.52 -7.86
N VAL A 4 -15.71 -9.73 -9.17
CA VAL A 4 -14.50 -10.26 -9.83
C VAL A 4 -13.42 -9.18 -9.93
N SER A 5 -13.81 -7.95 -10.32
CA SER A 5 -12.88 -6.82 -10.41
C SER A 5 -12.23 -6.50 -9.06
N ILE A 6 -13.01 -6.48 -7.98
CA ILE A 6 -12.49 -6.23 -6.63
C ILE A 6 -11.54 -7.34 -6.18
N LYS A 7 -11.81 -8.60 -6.56
CA LYS A 7 -10.89 -9.71 -6.27
C LYS A 7 -9.53 -9.54 -6.96
N MET A 8 -9.54 -9.15 -8.24
CA MET A 8 -8.31 -8.89 -9.00
C MET A 8 -7.53 -7.70 -8.43
N ILE A 9 -8.21 -6.62 -8.05
CA ILE A 9 -7.60 -5.47 -7.39
C ILE A 9 -6.94 -5.90 -6.07
N GLY A 10 -7.62 -6.72 -5.27
CA GLY A 10 -7.05 -7.24 -4.03
C GLY A 10 -5.77 -8.05 -4.25
N TRP A 11 -5.78 -8.97 -5.21
CA TRP A 11 -4.59 -9.77 -5.55
C TRP A 11 -3.44 -8.92 -6.09
N PHE A 12 -3.75 -7.92 -6.92
CA PHE A 12 -2.75 -6.95 -7.37
C PHE A 12 -2.15 -6.18 -6.19
N GLY A 13 -2.98 -5.74 -5.24
CA GLY A 13 -2.55 -5.11 -3.99
C GLY A 13 -1.65 -6.01 -3.16
N THR A 14 -1.98 -7.30 -3.02
CA THR A 14 -1.14 -8.29 -2.32
C THR A 14 0.24 -8.44 -2.98
N ILE A 15 0.28 -8.60 -4.31
CA ILE A 15 1.54 -8.72 -5.06
C ILE A 15 2.36 -7.45 -4.91
N LEU A 16 1.73 -6.28 -4.99
CA LEU A 16 2.39 -5.00 -4.84
C LEU A 16 2.96 -4.81 -3.42
N LEU A 17 2.18 -5.15 -2.38
CA LEU A 17 2.62 -5.09 -0.98
C LEU A 17 3.83 -5.99 -0.73
N ILE A 18 3.70 -7.28 -1.07
CA ILE A 18 4.76 -8.27 -0.83
C ILE A 18 5.97 -7.97 -1.71
N GLY A 19 5.77 -7.57 -2.97
CA GLY A 19 6.84 -7.19 -3.87
C GLY A 19 7.62 -5.98 -3.36
N THR A 20 6.93 -4.95 -2.87
CA THR A 20 7.56 -3.76 -2.27
C THR A 20 8.37 -4.13 -1.03
N TYR A 21 7.80 -4.95 -0.15
CA TYR A 21 8.49 -5.44 1.04
C TYR A 21 9.72 -6.30 0.70
N ALA A 22 9.61 -7.19 -0.29
CA ALA A 22 10.71 -8.03 -0.75
C ALA A 22 11.84 -7.20 -1.36
N LEU A 23 11.51 -6.26 -2.26
CA LEU A 23 12.49 -5.34 -2.85
C LEU A 23 13.20 -4.53 -1.77
N ASN A 24 12.49 -4.13 -0.72
CA ASN A 24 13.10 -3.44 0.41
C ASN A 24 13.99 -4.34 1.25
N SER A 25 13.53 -5.54 1.57
CA SER A 25 14.28 -6.53 2.37
C SER A 25 15.56 -7.00 1.68
N PHE A 26 15.55 -7.09 0.35
CA PHE A 26 16.73 -7.44 -0.44
C PHE A 26 17.63 -6.24 -0.78
N GLY A 27 17.30 -5.04 -0.32
CA GLY A 27 18.09 -3.83 -0.54
C GLY A 27 17.96 -3.21 -1.93
N PHE A 28 17.09 -3.73 -2.79
CA PHE A 28 16.80 -3.14 -4.11
C PHE A 28 16.00 -1.82 -4.00
N LEU A 29 15.22 -1.66 -2.93
CA LEU A 29 14.39 -0.49 -2.69
C LEU A 29 14.66 0.07 -1.29
N HIS A 30 15.14 1.31 -1.19
CA HIS A 30 15.45 1.90 0.10
C HIS A 30 14.20 2.53 0.73
N SER A 31 14.00 2.33 2.04
CA SER A 31 12.84 2.92 2.76
C SER A 31 12.86 4.45 2.78
N GLN A 32 14.02 5.06 2.50
CA GLN A 32 14.22 6.51 2.39
C GLN A 32 13.87 7.04 0.99
N SER A 33 13.71 6.17 0.00
CA SER A 33 13.31 6.58 -1.35
C SER A 33 11.80 6.86 -1.40
N ILE A 34 11.39 7.85 -2.21
CA ILE A 34 9.97 8.18 -2.41
C ILE A 34 9.15 7.03 -2.98
N LEU A 35 9.79 6.15 -3.75
CA LEU A 35 9.13 5.03 -4.40
C LEU A 35 8.57 4.03 -3.37
N TYR A 36 9.26 3.81 -2.25
CA TYR A 36 8.82 2.88 -1.21
C TYR A 36 7.45 3.23 -0.60
N PRO A 37 7.24 4.43 -0.02
CA PRO A 37 5.93 4.79 0.52
C PRO A 37 4.87 4.96 -0.58
N VAL A 38 5.22 5.35 -1.81
CA VAL A 38 4.25 5.41 -2.92
C VAL A 38 3.70 4.02 -3.25
N LEU A 39 4.57 3.01 -3.39
CA LEU A 39 4.12 1.64 -3.67
C LEU A 39 3.29 1.08 -2.52
N ASN A 40 3.68 1.35 -1.28
CA ASN A 40 2.93 0.95 -0.09
C ASN A 40 1.55 1.64 -0.01
N LEU A 41 1.43 2.91 -0.43
CA LEU A 41 0.14 3.60 -0.49
C LEU A 41 -0.78 2.98 -1.55
N LEU A 42 -0.25 2.68 -2.74
CA LEU A 42 -1.01 2.02 -3.80
C LEU A 42 -1.50 0.63 -3.37
N ALA A 43 -0.65 -0.13 -2.68
CA ALA A 43 -1.01 -1.42 -2.12
C ALA A 43 -2.13 -1.27 -1.06
N ALA A 44 -2.00 -0.30 -0.16
CA ALA A 44 -3.00 -0.04 0.88
C ALA A 44 -4.37 0.36 0.33
N ILE A 45 -4.41 1.16 -0.75
CA ILE A 45 -5.66 1.52 -1.42
C ILE A 45 -6.32 0.29 -2.06
N ALA A 46 -5.54 -0.53 -2.77
CA ALA A 46 -6.05 -1.72 -3.45
C ALA A 46 -6.57 -2.78 -2.46
N LEU A 47 -5.81 -3.06 -1.40
CA LEU A 47 -6.19 -3.98 -0.33
C LEU A 47 -7.35 -3.41 0.49
N GLY A 48 -7.32 -2.12 0.82
CA GLY A 48 -8.38 -1.41 1.52
C GLY A 48 -9.73 -1.55 0.80
N ALA A 49 -9.75 -1.32 -0.51
CA ALA A 49 -10.95 -1.50 -1.33
C ALA A 49 -11.46 -2.95 -1.31
N ARG A 50 -10.55 -3.93 -1.32
CA ARG A 50 -10.91 -5.35 -1.24
C ARG A 50 -11.51 -5.72 0.12
N VAL A 51 -10.85 -5.36 1.21
CA VAL A 51 -11.29 -5.75 2.57
C VAL A 51 -12.53 -4.98 3.01
N TYR A 52 -12.73 -3.75 2.50
CA TYR A 52 -13.99 -3.03 2.63
C TYR A 52 -15.15 -3.79 1.98
N ALA A 53 -14.97 -4.29 0.75
CA ALA A 53 -15.99 -5.06 0.05
C ALA A 53 -16.31 -6.40 0.75
N ASP A 54 -15.31 -7.01 1.40
CA ASP A 54 -15.48 -8.22 2.20
C ASP A 54 -16.03 -7.94 3.63
N LYS A 55 -16.29 -6.66 3.97
CA LYS A 55 -16.72 -6.19 5.31
C LYS A 55 -15.77 -6.62 6.43
N ASN A 56 -14.50 -6.81 6.11
CA ASN A 56 -13.46 -7.13 7.08
C ASN A 56 -12.89 -5.82 7.64
N TYR A 57 -13.55 -5.29 8.67
CA TYR A 57 -13.17 -3.99 9.26
C TYR A 57 -11.83 -4.03 9.99
N SER A 58 -11.43 -5.17 10.55
CA SER A 58 -10.11 -5.32 11.18
C SER A 58 -8.99 -5.08 10.17
N ASN A 59 -9.09 -5.70 8.99
CA ASN A 59 -8.11 -5.47 7.93
C ASN A 59 -8.26 -4.08 7.30
N LEU A 60 -9.48 -3.53 7.21
CA LEU A 60 -9.68 -2.18 6.70
C LEU A 60 -8.94 -1.13 7.56
N ILE A 61 -9.03 -1.27 8.88
CA ILE A 61 -8.31 -0.37 9.80
C ILE A 61 -6.80 -0.50 9.60
N LEU A 62 -6.28 -1.73 9.43
CA LEU A 62 -4.87 -1.95 9.13
C LEU A 62 -4.44 -1.17 7.88
N GLU A 63 -5.19 -1.27 6.78
CA GLU A 63 -4.88 -0.58 5.51
C GLU A 63 -4.98 0.94 5.64
N ILE A 64 -5.90 1.46 6.47
CA ILE A 64 -6.00 2.89 6.75
C ILE A 64 -4.74 3.40 7.47
N PHE A 65 -4.26 2.70 8.49
CA PHE A 65 -3.02 3.06 9.19
C PHE A 65 -1.81 2.97 8.26
N TRP A 66 -1.74 1.90 7.47
CA TRP A 66 -0.67 1.71 6.48
C TRP A 66 -0.64 2.83 5.44
N GLY A 67 -1.80 3.16 4.86
CA GLY A 67 -1.95 4.29 3.94
C GLY A 67 -1.60 5.62 4.60
N GLY A 68 -1.99 5.85 5.85
CA GLY A 68 -1.66 7.05 6.62
C GLY A 68 -0.15 7.23 6.83
N ILE A 69 0.56 6.16 7.20
CA ILE A 69 2.03 6.15 7.33
C ILE A 69 2.69 6.47 5.99
N ALA A 70 2.19 5.88 4.90
CA ALA A 70 2.71 6.11 3.56
C ALA A 70 2.52 7.58 3.11
N VAL A 71 1.33 8.16 3.32
CA VAL A 71 1.05 9.58 3.03
C VAL A 71 1.98 10.49 3.84
N PHE A 72 2.14 10.23 5.14
CA PHE A 72 3.05 11.01 5.99
C PHE A 72 4.50 10.95 5.47
N ALA A 73 4.98 9.76 5.09
CA ALA A 73 6.33 9.59 4.54
C ALA A 73 6.51 10.33 3.20
N ILE A 74 5.50 10.31 2.33
CA ILE A 74 5.51 11.07 1.06
C ILE A 74 5.60 12.57 1.33
N ILE A 75 4.74 13.10 2.21
CA ILE A 75 4.74 14.53 2.58
C ILE A 75 6.10 14.93 3.14
N LYS A 76 6.64 14.14 4.08
CA LYS A 76 7.97 14.40 4.66
C LYS A 76 9.06 14.41 3.58
N PHE A 77 9.05 13.44 2.67
CA PHE A 77 10.03 13.38 1.58
C PHE A 77 9.98 14.64 0.72
N VAL A 78 8.78 15.06 0.27
CA VAL A 78 8.60 16.25 -0.56
C VAL A 78 9.08 17.51 0.14
N LEU A 79 8.72 17.69 1.42
CA LEU A 79 9.14 18.85 2.21
C LEU A 79 10.64 18.87 2.51
N SER A 80 11.28 17.71 2.71
CA SER A 80 12.72 17.62 2.95
C SER A 80 13.59 17.76 1.70
N SER A 81 12.98 17.64 0.52
CA SER A 81 13.67 17.74 -0.79
C SER A 81 13.65 19.15 -1.37
N THR A 82 13.08 20.12 -0.64
CA THR A 82 13.04 21.55 -0.96
C THR A 82 14.04 22.29 -0.08
#